data_AF-A0A820II99-F1
#
_entry.id   AF-A0A820II99-F1
#
_cell.length_a   1.000
_cell.length_b   1.000
_cell.length_c   1.000
_cell.angle_alpha   90.00
_cell.angle_beta   90.00
_cell.angle_gamma   90.00
#
_symmetry.space_group_name_H-M   'P 1'
#
loop_
_entity.id
_entity.type
_entity.pdbx_description
1 polymer ?
#
loop_
_entity_poly.entity_id
_entity_poly.type
_entity_poly.pdbx_seq_one_letter_code
_entity_poly.pdbx_strand_id
1 'polypeptide(L)'
;IRETYKKVGSDILQLLGFEKKDSIRRMNDIIQFETELAIVSLPMEILQKPDATYYLMPLKQLHEQYQSIGFDIYSYFNNVFNINITNPIKFNENNQIIILSFDLMSNVSKIVTNYLSTPNKSYIVIDHLLLSLVVELIPYLPSIFKQTLLPLKTVLLGRDSLPDRWEYCVQETDDSYGYVLGVLYINTVFGETDRKEANNLIKNIREIFDE
;
A
#
# COMPACT_ATOMS: atom_id res chain seq x y z
N ILE A 1 -4.00 6.44 -19.00
CA ILE A 1 -3.78 6.17 -17.56
C ILE A 1 -3.73 7.47 -16.76
N ARG A 2 -2.70 8.33 -16.89
CA ARG A 2 -2.54 9.55 -16.07
C ARG A 2 -3.74 10.50 -16.10
N GLU A 3 -4.28 10.78 -17.29
CA GLU A 3 -5.46 11.65 -17.43
C GLU A 3 -6.74 11.02 -16.84
N THR A 4 -6.87 9.69 -16.93
CA THR A 4 -7.96 8.95 -16.27
C THR A 4 -7.83 9.05 -14.75
N TYR A 5 -6.61 8.91 -14.22
CA TYR A 5 -6.34 9.06 -12.79
C TYR A 5 -6.66 10.47 -12.28
N LYS A 6 -6.26 11.51 -13.01
CA LYS A 6 -6.66 12.91 -12.74
C LYS A 6 -8.17 13.06 -12.64
N LYS A 7 -8.89 12.54 -13.62
CA LYS A 7 -10.34 12.66 -13.68
C LYS A 7 -10.99 11.94 -12.49
N VAL A 8 -10.63 10.68 -12.26
CA VAL A 8 -11.19 9.85 -11.18
C VAL A 8 -10.90 10.46 -9.81
N GLY A 9 -9.66 10.93 -9.55
CA GLY A 9 -9.34 11.61 -8.31
C GLY A 9 -10.13 12.91 -8.11
N SER A 10 -10.30 13.71 -9.18
CA SER A 10 -11.14 14.91 -9.13
C SER A 10 -12.61 14.59 -8.87
N ASP A 11 -13.12 13.49 -9.40
CA ASP A 11 -14.50 13.04 -9.19
C ASP A 11 -14.68 12.51 -7.75
N ILE A 12 -13.69 11.81 -7.18
CA ILE A 12 -13.69 11.42 -5.76
C ILE A 12 -13.71 12.65 -4.86
N LEU A 13 -12.88 13.67 -5.13
CA LEU A 13 -12.89 14.92 -4.35
C LEU A 13 -14.26 15.62 -4.44
N GLN A 14 -14.91 15.62 -5.60
CA GLN A 14 -16.27 16.16 -5.72
C GLN A 14 -17.28 15.39 -4.86
N LEU A 15 -17.17 14.05 -4.80
CA LEU A 15 -18.02 13.22 -3.92
C LEU A 15 -17.80 13.49 -2.43
N LEU A 16 -16.60 13.94 -2.04
CA LEU A 16 -16.29 14.39 -0.68
C LEU A 16 -16.80 15.80 -0.37
N GLY A 17 -17.42 16.49 -1.34
CA GLY A 17 -18.05 17.79 -1.17
C GLY A 17 -17.22 19.00 -1.64
N PHE A 18 -16.08 18.78 -2.30
CA PHE A 18 -15.30 19.88 -2.89
C PHE A 18 -15.95 20.42 -4.17
N GLU A 19 -15.84 21.72 -4.42
CA GLU A 19 -16.30 22.31 -5.69
C GLU A 19 -15.50 21.77 -6.87
N LYS A 20 -16.16 21.51 -8.01
CA LYS A 20 -15.55 20.94 -9.21
C LYS A 20 -14.26 21.65 -9.66
N LYS A 21 -14.23 22.98 -9.64
CA LYS A 21 -13.05 23.76 -10.04
C LYS A 21 -11.89 23.55 -9.07
N ASP A 22 -12.18 23.49 -7.78
CA ASP A 22 -11.19 23.25 -6.73
C ASP A 22 -10.71 21.80 -6.73
N SER A 23 -11.59 20.81 -6.96
CA SER A 23 -11.21 19.40 -7.10
C SER A 23 -10.20 19.19 -8.22
N ILE A 24 -10.41 19.82 -9.38
CA ILE A 24 -9.48 19.73 -10.52
C ILE A 24 -8.14 20.39 -10.17
N ARG A 25 -8.15 21.56 -9.51
CA ARG A 25 -6.92 22.22 -9.07
C ARG A 25 -6.14 21.34 -8.11
N ARG A 26 -6.77 20.92 -7.00
CA ARG A 26 -6.17 20.07 -5.97
C ARG A 26 -5.63 18.77 -6.54
N MET A 27 -6.35 18.13 -7.45
CA MET A 27 -5.87 16.90 -8.07
C MET A 27 -4.63 17.09 -8.95
N ASN A 28 -4.51 18.24 -9.64
CA ASN A 28 -3.29 18.56 -10.38
C ASN A 28 -2.10 18.79 -9.43
N ASP A 29 -2.34 19.46 -8.30
CA ASP A 29 -1.32 19.67 -7.27
C ASP A 29 -0.85 18.33 -6.65
N ILE A 30 -1.80 17.44 -6.32
CA ILE A 30 -1.51 16.07 -5.85
C ILE A 30 -0.66 15.31 -6.87
N ILE A 31 -1.00 15.38 -8.15
CA ILE A 31 -0.24 14.66 -9.18
C ILE A 31 1.15 15.23 -9.39
N GLN A 32 1.33 16.53 -9.25
CA GLN A 32 2.66 17.11 -9.26
C GLN A 32 3.49 16.55 -8.11
N PHE A 33 2.94 16.54 -6.90
CA PHE A 33 3.57 15.97 -5.71
C PHE A 33 3.91 14.47 -5.89
N GLU A 34 2.94 13.67 -6.34
CA GLU A 34 3.15 12.24 -6.63
C GLU A 34 4.19 12.02 -7.74
N THR A 35 4.31 12.93 -8.72
CA THR A 35 5.33 12.84 -9.76
C THR A 35 6.73 13.05 -9.17
N GLU A 36 6.89 13.99 -8.24
CA GLU A 36 8.17 14.19 -7.53
C GLU A 36 8.54 12.96 -6.70
N LEU A 37 7.56 12.34 -6.01
CA LEU A 37 7.76 11.10 -5.28
C LEU A 37 8.11 9.92 -6.21
N ALA A 38 7.46 9.82 -7.37
CA ALA A 38 7.72 8.77 -8.35
C ALA A 38 9.15 8.83 -8.93
N ILE A 39 9.71 10.04 -9.11
CA ILE A 39 11.08 10.21 -9.62
C ILE A 39 12.13 9.63 -8.66
N VAL A 40 11.89 9.72 -7.34
CA VAL A 40 12.82 9.22 -6.32
C VAL A 40 12.52 7.78 -5.89
N SER A 41 11.46 7.18 -6.44
CA SER A 41 11.07 5.80 -6.14
C SER A 41 12.02 4.78 -6.76
N LEU A 42 12.18 3.63 -6.10
CA LEU A 42 13.04 2.57 -6.61
C LEU A 42 12.37 1.86 -7.80
N PRO A 43 13.12 1.56 -8.87
CA PRO A 43 12.63 0.78 -9.98
C PRO A 43 12.49 -0.70 -9.59
N MET A 44 11.59 -1.42 -10.29
CA MET A 44 11.25 -2.82 -9.97
C MET A 44 12.45 -3.77 -10.08
N GLU A 45 13.40 -3.49 -10.97
CA GLU A 45 14.61 -4.28 -11.18
C GLU A 45 15.54 -4.26 -9.95
N ILE A 46 15.46 -3.20 -9.14
CA ILE A 46 16.17 -3.10 -7.86
C ILE A 46 15.36 -3.79 -6.77
N LEU A 47 14.05 -3.55 -6.72
CA LEU A 47 13.17 -4.12 -5.69
C LEU A 47 13.13 -5.66 -5.68
N GLN A 48 13.39 -6.29 -6.82
CA GLN A 48 13.47 -7.75 -6.93
C GLN A 48 14.79 -8.35 -6.42
N LYS A 49 15.80 -7.54 -6.09
CA LYS A 49 17.11 -7.99 -5.63
C LYS A 49 17.20 -7.90 -4.10
N PRO A 50 17.16 -9.03 -3.36
CA PRO A 50 17.15 -9.01 -1.89
C PRO A 50 18.33 -8.24 -1.31
N ASP A 51 19.53 -8.44 -1.86
CA ASP A 51 20.75 -7.79 -1.40
C ASP A 51 20.73 -6.27 -1.59
N ALA A 52 20.00 -5.77 -2.59
CA ALA A 52 19.90 -4.34 -2.87
C ALA A 52 18.85 -3.63 -1.99
N THR A 53 17.93 -4.39 -1.38
CA THR A 53 16.85 -3.86 -0.55
C THR A 53 16.97 -4.19 0.94
N TYR A 54 18.10 -4.78 1.35
CA TYR A 54 18.36 -5.13 2.74
C TYR A 54 19.29 -4.11 3.40
N TYR A 55 18.74 -2.99 3.87
CA TYR A 55 19.51 -1.98 4.59
C TYR A 55 19.25 -2.07 6.10
N LEU A 56 20.14 -2.77 6.81
CA LEU A 56 20.11 -2.87 8.27
C LEU A 56 20.73 -1.63 8.91
N MET A 57 19.98 -0.95 9.78
CA MET A 57 20.43 0.26 10.45
C MET A 57 19.82 0.39 11.86
N PRO A 58 20.46 1.14 12.78
CA PRO A 58 19.84 1.52 14.03
C PRO A 58 18.66 2.48 13.81
N LEU A 59 17.61 2.34 14.62
CA LEU A 59 16.41 3.16 14.58
C LEU A 59 16.72 4.66 14.71
N LYS A 60 17.81 5.00 15.40
CA LYS A 60 18.35 6.35 15.49
C LYS A 60 18.54 7.04 14.16
N GLN A 61 19.17 6.36 13.21
CA GLN A 61 19.46 6.97 11.92
C GLN A 61 18.17 7.26 11.13
N LEU A 62 17.13 6.42 11.29
CA LEU A 62 15.83 6.68 10.68
C LEU A 62 15.13 7.86 11.37
N HIS A 63 15.19 7.93 12.70
CA HIS A 63 14.61 9.04 13.45
C HIS A 63 15.20 10.39 13.04
N GLU A 64 16.53 10.46 12.89
CA GLU A 64 17.22 11.67 12.43
C GLU A 64 16.76 12.14 11.03
N GLN A 65 16.44 11.21 10.12
CA GLN A 65 15.95 11.58 8.77
C GLN A 65 14.58 12.25 8.79
N TYR A 66 13.68 11.82 9.67
CA TYR A 66 12.29 12.28 9.71
C TYR A 66 12.03 13.34 10.78
N GLN A 67 13.04 13.70 11.56
CA GLN A 67 12.97 14.82 12.50
C GLN A 67 12.61 16.14 11.80
N SER A 68 13.03 16.31 10.53
CA SER A 68 12.73 17.52 9.74
C SER A 68 11.25 17.75 9.44
N ILE A 69 10.43 16.68 9.44
CA ILE A 69 8.97 16.77 9.32
C ILE A 69 8.26 16.69 10.68
N GLY A 70 9.00 16.71 11.79
CA GLY A 70 8.45 16.60 13.14
C GLY A 70 7.91 15.21 13.49
N PHE A 71 8.29 14.17 12.75
CA PHE A 71 7.80 12.81 12.98
C PHE A 71 8.67 12.08 14.00
N ASP A 72 8.14 11.91 15.22
CA ASP A 72 8.81 11.15 16.28
C ASP A 72 8.62 9.64 16.07
N ILE A 73 9.59 9.05 15.38
CA ILE A 73 9.62 7.60 15.10
C ILE A 73 9.63 6.76 16.37
N TYR A 74 10.31 7.18 17.44
CA TYR A 74 10.36 6.39 18.66
C TYR A 74 8.99 6.33 19.32
N SER A 75 8.33 7.47 19.44
CA SER A 75 6.96 7.53 19.95
C SER A 75 6.01 6.72 19.07
N TYR A 76 6.11 6.84 17.75
CA TYR A 76 5.30 6.06 16.82
C TYR A 76 5.45 4.55 17.03
N PHE A 77 6.69 4.03 17.01
CA PHE A 77 6.94 2.60 17.20
C PHE A 77 6.49 2.13 18.59
N ASN A 78 6.82 2.89 19.64
CA ASN A 78 6.37 2.53 20.99
C ASN A 78 4.85 2.51 21.10
N ASN A 79 4.12 3.44 20.48
CA ASN A 79 2.66 3.46 20.53
C ASN A 79 2.03 2.32 19.74
N VAL A 80 2.51 2.05 18.52
CA VAL A 80 1.99 0.99 17.64
C VAL A 80 2.23 -0.40 18.24
N PHE A 81 3.38 -0.62 18.86
CA PHE A 81 3.76 -1.93 19.41
C PHE A 81 3.46 -2.09 20.92
N ASN A 82 2.88 -1.08 21.57
CA ASN A 82 2.40 -1.18 22.95
C ASN A 82 1.06 -1.92 23.04
N ILE A 83 1.01 -3.12 22.47
CA ILE A 83 -0.19 -3.97 22.38
C ILE A 83 -0.35 -4.82 23.66
N ASN A 84 0.75 -5.11 24.35
CA ASN A 84 0.76 -5.93 25.57
C ASN A 84 1.11 -5.10 26.81
N ILE A 85 0.10 -4.84 27.65
CA ILE A 85 0.24 -4.06 28.89
C ILE A 85 1.18 -4.74 29.90
N THR A 86 1.25 -6.07 29.89
CA THR A 86 2.07 -6.85 30.86
C THR A 86 3.53 -7.00 30.44
N ASN A 87 3.85 -6.88 29.15
CA ASN A 87 5.22 -6.92 28.65
C ASN A 87 5.35 -6.02 27.41
N PRO A 88 5.39 -4.68 27.60
CA PRO A 88 5.41 -3.75 26.49
C PRO A 88 6.75 -3.83 25.77
N ILE A 89 6.70 -4.02 24.44
CA ILE A 89 7.88 -3.92 23.59
C ILE A 89 8.29 -2.45 23.54
N LYS A 90 9.49 -2.14 24.04
CA LYS A 90 10.03 -0.77 24.02
C LYS A 90 11.10 -0.64 22.95
N PHE A 91 10.88 0.30 22.05
CA PHE A 91 11.83 0.72 21.04
C PHE A 91 12.66 1.90 21.56
N ASN A 92 13.96 1.85 21.32
CA ASN A 92 14.98 2.83 21.63
C ASN A 92 15.93 3.01 20.43
N GLU A 93 16.89 3.92 20.57
CA GLU A 93 17.82 4.30 19.51
C GLU A 93 18.68 3.16 18.94
N ASN A 94 18.93 2.11 19.73
CA ASN A 94 19.82 0.99 19.38
C ASN A 94 19.08 -0.17 18.67
N ASN A 95 17.74 -0.18 18.68
CA ASN A 95 16.97 -1.20 17.99
C ASN A 95 17.33 -1.21 16.49
N GLN A 96 17.61 -2.39 15.96
CA GLN A 96 17.93 -2.55 14.54
C GLN A 96 16.64 -2.69 13.73
N ILE A 97 16.61 -2.03 12.59
CA ILE A 97 15.52 -2.12 11.62
C ILE A 97 16.11 -2.37 10.23
N ILE A 98 15.31 -2.99 9.38
CA ILE A 98 15.63 -3.18 7.96
C ILE A 98 14.72 -2.24 7.17
N ILE A 99 15.30 -1.40 6.34
CA ILE A 99 14.56 -0.58 5.37
C ILE A 99 14.95 -0.98 3.95
N LEU A 100 14.06 -0.70 3.01
CA LEU A 100 14.29 -1.00 1.58
C LEU A 100 15.42 -0.17 0.98
N SER A 101 15.48 1.12 1.30
CA SER A 101 16.55 2.00 0.84
C SER A 101 16.62 3.25 1.70
N PHE A 102 17.84 3.58 2.12
CA PHE A 102 18.14 4.81 2.84
C PHE A 102 17.92 6.05 1.96
N ASP A 103 18.31 6.00 0.69
CA ASP A 103 18.19 7.12 -0.25
C ASP A 103 16.73 7.44 -0.55
N LEU A 104 15.88 6.42 -0.70
CA LEU A 104 14.44 6.60 -0.87
C LEU A 104 13.85 7.37 0.33
N MET A 105 14.10 6.90 1.55
CA MET A 105 13.61 7.54 2.77
C MET A 105 14.11 8.99 2.91
N SER A 106 15.40 9.23 2.64
CA SER A 106 16.01 10.56 2.69
C SER A 106 15.39 11.52 1.67
N ASN A 107 15.21 11.07 0.43
CA ASN A 107 14.66 11.90 -0.64
C ASN A 107 13.17 12.19 -0.43
N VAL A 108 12.39 11.20 0.01
CA VAL A 108 10.98 11.39 0.37
C VAL A 108 10.87 12.39 1.52
N SER A 109 11.67 12.23 2.59
CA SER A 109 11.69 13.17 3.72
C SER A 109 11.96 14.61 3.25
N LYS A 110 12.96 14.82 2.39
CA LYS A 110 13.27 16.16 1.83
C LYS A 110 12.11 16.74 1.03
N ILE A 111 11.47 15.95 0.17
CA ILE A 111 10.32 16.40 -0.64
C ILE A 111 9.17 16.81 0.29
N VAL A 112 8.82 15.94 1.24
CA VAL A 112 7.72 16.21 2.19
C VAL A 112 8.04 17.43 3.04
N THR A 113 9.25 17.56 3.58
CA THR A 113 9.69 18.75 4.35
C THR A 113 9.55 20.03 3.53
N ASN A 114 9.94 20.02 2.25
CA ASN A 114 9.83 21.17 1.37
C ASN A 114 8.36 21.60 1.16
N TYR A 115 7.46 20.64 0.95
CA TYR A 115 6.03 20.92 0.80
C TYR A 115 5.42 21.43 2.12
N LEU A 116 5.70 20.78 3.24
CA LEU A 116 5.17 21.17 4.55
C LEU A 116 5.69 22.54 5.01
N SER A 117 6.95 22.87 4.71
CA SER A 117 7.56 24.16 5.07
C SER A 117 7.14 25.32 4.17
N THR A 118 6.45 25.05 3.05
CA THR A 118 5.98 26.08 2.12
C THR A 118 4.50 26.39 2.39
N PRO A 119 4.12 27.61 2.83
CA PRO A 119 2.76 27.93 3.28
C PRO A 119 1.64 27.62 2.27
N ASN A 120 1.94 27.69 0.96
CA ASN A 120 0.97 27.44 -0.11
C ASN A 120 1.06 26.01 -0.71
N LYS A 121 1.84 25.10 -0.11
CA LYS A 121 1.98 23.71 -0.58
C LYS A 121 1.70 22.66 0.50
N SER A 122 1.71 23.04 1.77
CA SER A 122 1.53 22.10 2.89
C SER A 122 0.20 21.32 2.81
N TYR A 123 -0.87 21.96 2.34
CA TYR A 123 -2.17 21.31 2.14
C TYR A 123 -2.14 20.17 1.12
N ILE A 124 -1.20 20.17 0.16
CA ILE A 124 -1.11 19.16 -0.91
C ILE A 124 -0.77 17.80 -0.30
N VAL A 125 0.11 17.78 0.71
CA VAL A 125 0.45 16.55 1.45
C VAL A 125 -0.78 15.99 2.14
N ILE A 126 -1.57 16.86 2.79
CA ILE A 126 -2.81 16.47 3.48
C ILE A 126 -3.84 15.94 2.48
N ASP A 127 -4.04 16.64 1.36
CA ASP A 127 -4.98 16.24 0.31
C ASP A 127 -4.59 14.89 -0.32
N HIS A 128 -3.29 14.64 -0.55
CA HIS A 128 -2.79 13.36 -1.03
C HIS A 128 -3.05 12.23 -0.03
N LEU A 129 -2.78 12.45 1.26
CA LEU A 129 -3.06 11.47 2.31
C LEU A 129 -4.56 11.20 2.45
N LEU A 130 -5.38 12.25 2.39
CA LEU A 130 -6.84 12.12 2.42
C LEU A 130 -7.36 11.33 1.22
N LEU A 131 -6.88 11.64 0.00
CA LEU A 131 -7.27 10.92 -1.20
C LEU A 131 -6.86 9.44 -1.11
N SER A 132 -5.64 9.16 -0.64
CA SER A 132 -5.14 7.78 -0.46
C SER A 132 -6.01 7.01 0.52
N LEU A 133 -6.32 7.60 1.69
CA LEU A 133 -7.21 7.01 2.69
C LEU A 133 -8.61 6.75 2.11
N VAL A 134 -9.19 7.72 1.40
CA VAL A 134 -10.52 7.56 0.82
C VAL A 134 -10.52 6.42 -0.20
N VAL A 135 -9.51 6.36 -1.08
CA VAL A 135 -9.37 5.28 -2.08
C VAL A 135 -9.30 3.91 -1.42
N GLU A 136 -8.54 3.78 -0.32
CA GLU A 136 -8.47 2.54 0.48
C GLU A 136 -9.81 2.16 1.11
N LEU A 137 -10.61 3.15 1.50
CA LEU A 137 -11.93 2.94 2.11
C LEU A 137 -13.07 2.74 1.10
N ILE A 138 -12.89 3.03 -0.19
CA ILE A 138 -13.91 2.87 -1.24
C ILE A 138 -14.63 1.51 -1.21
N PRO A 139 -13.98 0.36 -0.94
CA PRO A 139 -14.65 -0.93 -0.84
C PRO A 139 -15.76 -0.96 0.23
N TYR A 140 -15.68 -0.10 1.24
CA TYR A 140 -16.66 0.03 2.35
C TYR A 140 -17.62 1.21 2.18
N LEU A 141 -17.44 2.05 1.16
CA LEU A 141 -18.28 3.21 0.88
C LEU A 141 -19.47 2.86 -0.05
N PRO A 142 -20.47 3.76 -0.17
CA PRO A 142 -21.59 3.59 -1.09
C PRO A 142 -21.14 3.32 -2.54
N SER A 143 -21.98 2.63 -3.30
CA SER A 143 -21.67 2.15 -4.66
C SER A 143 -21.21 3.25 -5.63
N ILE A 144 -21.62 4.50 -5.41
CA ILE A 144 -21.17 5.65 -6.20
C ILE A 144 -19.65 5.81 -6.20
N PHE A 145 -18.98 5.61 -5.06
CA PHE A 145 -17.51 5.68 -4.99
C PHE A 145 -16.84 4.55 -5.77
N LYS A 146 -17.41 3.34 -5.70
CA LYS A 146 -16.91 2.18 -6.46
C LYS A 146 -17.05 2.38 -7.96
N GLN A 147 -18.17 2.96 -8.39
CA GLN A 147 -18.41 3.29 -9.80
C GLN A 147 -17.44 4.38 -10.29
N THR A 148 -17.13 5.37 -9.47
CA THR A 148 -16.14 6.41 -9.82
C THR A 148 -14.75 5.83 -10.08
N LEU A 149 -14.35 4.75 -9.41
CA LEU A 149 -13.08 4.06 -9.69
C LEU A 149 -13.09 3.20 -10.96
N LEU A 150 -14.26 2.82 -11.48
CA LEU A 150 -14.36 1.86 -12.58
C LEU A 150 -13.55 2.28 -13.81
N PRO A 151 -13.61 3.54 -14.31
CA PRO A 151 -12.81 3.95 -15.46
C PRO A 151 -11.30 3.77 -15.25
N LEU A 152 -10.80 3.98 -14.04
CA LEU A 152 -9.40 3.76 -13.72
C LEU A 152 -9.06 2.26 -13.73
N LYS A 153 -9.93 1.42 -13.14
CA LYS A 153 -9.78 -0.05 -13.18
C LYS A 153 -9.85 -0.58 -14.61
N THR A 154 -10.69 -0.04 -15.48
CA THR A 154 -10.76 -0.43 -16.89
C THR A 154 -9.45 -0.15 -17.61
N VAL A 155 -8.88 1.04 -17.44
CA VAL A 155 -7.64 1.41 -18.13
C VAL A 155 -6.41 0.67 -17.57
N LEU A 156 -6.40 0.33 -16.28
CA LEU A 156 -5.29 -0.38 -15.64
C LEU A 156 -5.36 -1.91 -15.79
N LEU A 157 -6.56 -2.48 -15.67
CA LEU A 157 -6.77 -3.92 -15.52
C LEU A 157 -7.61 -4.53 -16.66
N GLY A 158 -8.13 -3.72 -17.58
CA GLY A 158 -9.03 -4.19 -18.65
C GLY A 158 -10.41 -4.65 -18.16
N ARG A 159 -10.82 -4.23 -16.95
CA ARG A 159 -12.13 -4.62 -16.38
C ARG A 159 -13.22 -3.62 -16.75
N ASP A 160 -14.24 -4.09 -17.45
CA ASP A 160 -15.36 -3.24 -17.91
C ASP A 160 -16.51 -3.14 -16.90
N SER A 161 -16.54 -4.00 -15.88
CA SER A 161 -17.59 -4.02 -14.86
C SER A 161 -17.04 -4.22 -13.46
N LEU A 162 -17.85 -3.86 -12.46
CA LEU A 162 -17.64 -4.27 -11.08
C LEU A 162 -18.02 -5.75 -10.93
N PRO A 163 -17.32 -6.54 -10.09
CA PRO A 163 -17.70 -7.91 -9.80
C PRO A 163 -19.09 -7.94 -9.16
N ASP A 164 -19.78 -9.07 -9.33
CA ASP A 164 -21.05 -9.29 -8.64
C ASP A 164 -20.84 -9.24 -7.13
N ARG A 165 -21.88 -8.86 -6.39
CA ARG A 165 -21.77 -8.67 -4.94
C ARG A 165 -21.35 -9.96 -4.21
N TRP A 166 -21.83 -11.11 -4.65
CA TRP A 166 -21.48 -12.40 -4.04
C TRP A 166 -20.00 -12.74 -4.29
N GLU A 167 -19.49 -12.51 -5.50
CA GLU A 167 -18.10 -12.76 -5.87
C GLU A 167 -17.17 -11.85 -5.05
N TYR A 168 -17.53 -10.57 -4.96
CA TYR A 168 -16.84 -9.62 -4.09
C TYR A 168 -16.81 -10.08 -2.63
N CYS A 169 -17.95 -10.52 -2.07
CA CYS A 169 -18.00 -11.01 -0.70
C CYS A 169 -17.17 -12.28 -0.47
N VAL A 170 -17.13 -13.20 -1.44
CA VAL A 170 -16.27 -14.38 -1.37
C VAL A 170 -14.81 -13.97 -1.38
N GLN A 171 -14.39 -13.10 -2.30
CA GLN A 171 -13.02 -12.63 -2.40
C GLN A 171 -12.55 -11.93 -1.11
N GLU A 172 -13.33 -10.99 -0.57
CA GLU A 172 -12.96 -10.28 0.68
C GLU A 172 -12.86 -11.23 1.88
N THR A 173 -13.72 -12.27 1.90
CA THR A 173 -13.66 -13.31 2.95
C THR A 173 -12.42 -14.18 2.78
N ASP A 174 -12.03 -14.50 1.54
CA ASP A 174 -10.80 -15.25 1.25
C ASP A 174 -9.54 -14.44 1.56
N ASP A 175 -9.51 -13.16 1.22
CA ASP A 175 -8.40 -12.26 1.53
C ASP A 175 -8.18 -12.12 3.05
N SER A 176 -9.27 -12.15 3.83
CA SER A 176 -9.22 -12.00 5.30
C SER A 176 -9.06 -13.34 6.05
N TYR A 177 -9.70 -14.40 5.55
CA TYR A 177 -9.87 -15.69 6.24
C TYR A 177 -9.59 -16.89 5.34
N GLY A 178 -8.71 -16.75 4.33
CA GLY A 178 -8.49 -17.74 3.29
C GLY A 178 -8.05 -19.12 3.79
N TYR A 179 -7.34 -19.20 4.92
CA TYR A 179 -7.06 -20.51 5.55
C TYR A 179 -8.33 -21.21 6.03
N VAL A 180 -9.28 -20.47 6.60
CA VAL A 180 -10.56 -21.03 7.08
C VAL A 180 -11.41 -21.48 5.89
N LEU A 181 -11.53 -20.64 4.86
CA LEU A 181 -12.21 -21.01 3.62
C LEU A 181 -11.54 -22.20 2.93
N GLY A 182 -10.22 -22.26 2.93
CA GLY A 182 -9.43 -23.36 2.38
C GLY A 182 -9.74 -24.69 3.07
N VAL A 183 -9.91 -24.72 4.39
CA VAL A 183 -10.33 -25.93 5.11
C VAL A 183 -11.74 -26.37 4.69
N LEU A 184 -12.68 -25.44 4.56
CA LEU A 184 -14.04 -25.75 4.08
C LEU A 184 -14.03 -26.28 2.65
N TYR A 185 -13.21 -25.68 1.78
CA TYR A 185 -13.02 -26.11 0.40
C TYR A 185 -12.42 -27.51 0.30
N ILE A 186 -11.35 -27.80 1.04
CA ILE A 186 -10.71 -29.12 1.03
C ILE A 186 -11.68 -30.20 1.50
N ASN A 187 -12.43 -29.94 2.58
CA ASN A 187 -13.40 -30.91 3.11
C ASN A 187 -14.55 -31.25 2.13
N THR A 188 -14.76 -30.43 1.10
CA THR A 188 -15.88 -30.60 0.15
C THR A 188 -15.44 -30.97 -1.26
N VAL A 189 -14.27 -30.51 -1.71
CA VAL A 189 -13.85 -30.60 -3.12
C VAL A 189 -12.55 -31.36 -3.31
N PHE A 190 -11.59 -31.32 -2.37
CA PHE A 190 -10.23 -31.85 -2.58
C PHE A 190 -9.97 -33.12 -1.78
N GLY A 191 -9.76 -34.25 -2.47
CA GLY A 191 -9.65 -35.57 -1.86
C GLY A 191 -8.23 -36.00 -1.47
N GLU A 192 -8.13 -37.12 -0.76
CA GLU A 192 -6.83 -37.71 -0.40
C GLU A 192 -6.04 -38.19 -1.63
N THR A 193 -6.75 -38.62 -2.69
CA THR A 193 -6.15 -39.07 -3.96
C THR A 193 -5.44 -37.92 -4.66
N ASP A 194 -6.10 -36.76 -4.81
CA ASP A 194 -5.54 -35.56 -5.45
C ASP A 194 -4.27 -35.11 -4.72
N ARG A 195 -4.27 -35.17 -3.39
CA ARG A 195 -3.10 -34.88 -2.56
C ARG A 195 -1.93 -35.82 -2.85
N LYS A 196 -2.19 -37.13 -3.00
CA LYS A 196 -1.13 -38.13 -3.30
C LYS A 196 -0.53 -37.89 -4.68
N GLU A 197 -1.36 -37.61 -5.68
CA GLU A 197 -0.91 -37.31 -7.04
C GLU A 197 -0.05 -36.04 -7.09
N ALA A 198 -0.50 -34.96 -6.44
CA ALA A 198 0.26 -33.70 -6.36
C ALA A 198 1.62 -33.89 -5.66
N ASN A 199 1.66 -34.66 -4.55
CA ASN A 199 2.91 -34.94 -3.85
C ASN A 199 3.89 -35.77 -4.70
N ASN A 200 3.40 -36.76 -5.45
CA ASN A 200 4.23 -37.53 -6.36
C ASN A 200 4.80 -36.65 -7.48
N LEU A 201 3.99 -35.75 -8.05
CA LEU A 201 4.47 -34.78 -9.03
C LEU A 201 5.59 -33.88 -8.46
N ILE A 202 5.39 -33.31 -7.28
CA ILE A 202 6.40 -32.47 -6.62
C ILE A 202 7.68 -33.26 -6.34
N LYS A 203 7.55 -34.52 -5.90
CA LYS A 203 8.69 -35.41 -5.66
C LYS A 203 9.47 -35.65 -6.95
N ASN A 204 8.80 -36.03 -8.03
CA ASN A 204 9.44 -36.30 -9.32
C ASN A 204 10.16 -35.04 -9.86
N ILE A 205 9.54 -33.86 -9.72
CA ILE A 205 10.18 -32.60 -10.11
C ILE A 205 11.46 -32.38 -9.30
N ARG A 206 11.42 -32.57 -7.97
CA ARG A 206 12.62 -32.42 -7.13
C ARG A 206 13.73 -33.38 -7.53
N GLU A 207 13.40 -34.64 -7.76
CA GLU A 207 14.37 -35.66 -8.17
C GLU A 207 15.06 -35.28 -9.49
N ILE A 208 14.32 -34.73 -10.47
CA ILE A 208 14.89 -34.26 -11.74
C ILE A 208 15.79 -33.03 -11.57
N PHE A 209 15.48 -32.13 -10.64
CA PHE A 209 16.30 -30.93 -10.39
C PHE A 209 17.53 -31.22 -9.51
N ASP A 210 17.51 -32.31 -8.73
CA ASP A 210 18.62 -32.76 -7.90
C ASP A 210 19.64 -33.60 -8.68
N GLU A 211 19.26 -34.17 -9.83
CA GLU A 211 20.16 -34.78 -10.84
C GLU A 211 20.89 -33.74 -11.71
#